data_AF-A0AAV8ZT14-F1
#
_entry.id   AF-A0AAV8ZT14-F1
#
_cell.length_a   1.000
_cell.length_b   1.000
_cell.length_c   1.000
_cell.angle_alpha   90.00
_cell.angle_beta   90.00
_cell.angle_gamma   90.00
#
_symmetry.space_group_name_H-M   'P 1'
#
loop_
_entity.id
_entity.type
_entity.pdbx_description
1 polymer ?
#
loop_
_entity_poly.entity_id
_entity_poly.type
_entity_poly.pdbx_seq_one_letter_code
_entity_poly.pdbx_strand_id
1 'polypeptide(L)'
;MCKYCDGEIISKHFARHLQRNHADENEVKEVLSADAGGTEKRRLLSLIRNEGNLDCAIRGHIIPKRRMLSKDIENKAEYAICVHCKAYYKRLCLSRHVKNCFAKTPGADGRPSRPLSESLIYSACQKKFGDLLNKLSAKKRNIC
;
A
#
# COMPACT_ATOMS: atom_id res chain seq x y z
N MET A 1 -3.28 3.44 -7.44
CA MET A 1 -3.95 4.64 -6.93
C MET A 1 -2.93 5.69 -6.60
N CYS A 2 -3.32 6.96 -6.67
CA CYS A 2 -2.63 8.05 -5.99
C CYS A 2 -3.18 8.16 -4.55
N LYS A 3 -2.35 8.56 -3.58
CA LYS A 3 -2.81 8.86 -2.20
C LYS A 3 -3.43 10.26 -2.07
N TYR A 4 -3.07 11.17 -2.97
CA TYR A 4 -3.45 12.59 -2.92
C TYR A 4 -4.66 12.94 -3.78
N CYS A 5 -5.09 12.03 -4.66
CA CYS A 5 -6.27 12.19 -5.49
C CYS A 5 -6.88 10.83 -5.84
N ASP A 6 -8.11 10.82 -6.34
CA ASP A 6 -8.82 9.60 -6.77
C ASP A 6 -8.30 9.03 -8.11
N GLY A 7 -7.11 9.46 -8.55
CA GLY A 7 -6.52 9.07 -9.84
C GLY A 7 -6.04 7.61 -9.89
N GLU A 8 -6.59 6.85 -10.84
CA GLU A 8 -6.05 5.56 -11.26
C GLU A 8 -4.92 5.73 -12.28
N ILE A 9 -3.69 5.87 -11.75
CA ILE A 9 -2.53 6.13 -12.59
C ILE A 9 -1.78 4.85 -12.93
N ILE A 10 -1.40 4.69 -14.20
CA ILE A 10 -0.54 3.59 -14.67
C ILE A 10 0.87 3.73 -14.06
N SER A 11 1.51 2.62 -13.70
CA SER A 11 2.82 2.60 -13.03
C SER A 11 3.89 3.46 -13.71
N LYS A 12 4.03 3.37 -15.03
CA LYS A 12 5.01 4.14 -15.82
C LYS A 12 4.79 5.67 -15.81
N HIS A 13 3.59 6.14 -15.46
CA HIS A 13 3.24 7.57 -15.47
C HIS A 13 3.14 8.17 -14.08
N PHE A 14 3.36 7.37 -13.02
CA PHE A 14 3.11 7.81 -11.66
C PHE A 14 4.02 8.93 -11.19
N ALA A 15 5.32 8.84 -11.46
CA ALA A 15 6.27 9.91 -11.11
C ALA A 15 5.89 11.25 -11.76
N ARG A 16 5.56 11.23 -13.05
CA ARG A 16 5.12 12.42 -13.79
C ARG A 16 3.79 12.98 -13.26
N HIS A 17 2.87 12.10 -12.87
CA HIS A 17 1.61 12.51 -12.25
C HIS A 17 1.86 13.26 -10.93
N LEU A 18 2.68 12.69 -10.03
CA LEU A 18 3.02 13.35 -8.77
C LEU A 18 3.70 14.70 -9.00
N GLN A 19 4.67 14.75 -9.92
CA GLN A 19 5.37 15.99 -10.27
C GLN A 19 4.44 17.09 -10.79
N ARG A 20 3.38 16.74 -11.53
CA ARG A 20 2.49 17.74 -12.16
C ARG A 20 1.36 18.20 -11.25
N ASN A 21 0.88 17.33 -10.37
CA ASN A 21 -0.36 17.56 -9.61
C ASN A 21 -0.14 17.69 -8.10
N HIS A 22 1.01 17.21 -7.60
CA HIS A 22 1.28 17.04 -6.18
C HIS A 22 2.73 17.41 -5.83
N ALA A 23 3.34 18.36 -6.56
CA ALA A 23 4.74 18.76 -6.36
C ALA A 23 5.02 19.36 -4.97
N ASP A 24 3.98 19.91 -4.33
CA ASP A 24 4.11 20.58 -3.03
C ASP A 24 4.08 19.63 -1.83
N GLU A 25 3.69 18.38 -2.04
CA GLU A 25 3.66 17.35 -1.01
C GLU A 25 5.08 16.98 -0.57
N ASN A 26 5.32 16.89 0.74
CA ASN A 26 6.66 16.66 1.29
C ASN A 26 7.30 15.36 0.77
N GLU A 27 6.57 14.25 0.75
CA GLU A 27 7.05 12.98 0.21
C GLU A 27 7.34 13.05 -1.30
N VAL A 28 6.60 13.90 -2.03
CA VAL A 28 6.85 14.11 -3.46
C VAL A 28 8.10 14.95 -3.66
N LYS A 29 8.32 15.98 -2.85
CA LYS A 29 9.58 16.74 -2.85
C LYS A 29 10.78 15.83 -2.62
N GLU A 30 10.70 14.92 -1.65
CA GLU A 30 11.76 13.92 -1.42
C GLU A 30 12.01 13.03 -2.64
N VAL A 31 10.94 12.54 -3.30
CA VAL A 31 11.05 11.79 -4.55
C VAL A 31 11.70 12.62 -5.66
N LEU A 32 11.35 13.90 -5.77
CA LEU A 32 11.86 14.79 -6.81
C LEU A 32 13.34 15.13 -6.59
N SER A 33 13.74 15.34 -5.33
CA SER A 33 15.11 15.58 -4.91
C SER A 33 16.02 14.35 -5.03
N ALA A 34 15.47 13.13 -4.98
CA ALA A 34 16.23 11.92 -5.20
C ALA A 34 16.74 11.80 -6.65
N ASP A 35 18.00 11.38 -6.79
CA ASP A 35 18.71 11.26 -8.06
C ASP A 35 17.87 10.56 -9.15
N ALA A 36 17.90 11.14 -10.35
CA ALA A 36 17.13 10.65 -11.49
C ALA A 36 17.52 9.19 -11.82
N GLY A 37 16.52 8.30 -11.77
CA GLY A 37 16.69 6.89 -12.14
C GLY A 37 17.22 5.98 -11.02
N GLY A 38 17.61 6.53 -9.88
CA GLY A 38 18.16 5.78 -8.74
C GLY A 38 17.18 4.79 -8.12
N THR A 39 17.73 3.74 -7.49
CA THR A 39 16.97 2.74 -6.72
C THR A 39 16.12 3.40 -5.65
N GLU A 40 16.62 4.47 -5.03
CA GLU A 40 15.92 5.19 -3.97
C GLU A 40 14.65 5.89 -4.45
N LYS A 41 14.73 6.62 -5.57
CA LYS A 41 13.57 7.25 -6.20
C LYS A 41 12.44 6.24 -6.46
N ARG A 42 12.79 5.02 -6.91
CA ARG A 42 11.82 3.93 -7.17
C ARG A 42 11.19 3.38 -5.88
N ARG A 43 11.96 3.35 -4.78
CA ARG A 43 11.49 2.92 -3.46
C ARG A 43 10.50 3.93 -2.89
N LEU A 44 10.86 5.21 -2.89
CA LEU A 44 9.98 6.30 -2.45
C LEU A 44 8.68 6.34 -3.27
N LEU A 45 8.76 6.27 -4.60
CA LEU A 45 7.59 6.16 -5.48
C LEU A 45 6.72 4.94 -5.17
N SER A 46 7.35 3.82 -4.78
CA SER A 46 6.61 2.62 -4.39
C SER A 46 5.88 2.80 -3.07
N LEU A 47 6.46 3.49 -2.09
CA LEU A 47 5.81 3.78 -0.81
C LEU A 47 4.56 4.62 -1.03
N ILE A 48 4.67 5.75 -1.72
CA ILE A 48 3.54 6.64 -2.05
C ILE A 48 2.41 5.85 -2.75
N ARG A 49 2.75 5.02 -3.75
CA ARG A 49 1.73 4.21 -4.44
C ARG A 49 1.10 3.17 -3.50
N ASN A 50 1.91 2.52 -2.66
CA ASN A 50 1.42 1.48 -1.77
C ASN A 50 0.44 2.06 -0.73
N GLU A 51 0.64 3.30 -0.28
CA GLU A 51 -0.31 4.00 0.58
C GLU A 51 -1.64 4.27 -0.12
N GLY A 52 -1.63 4.84 -1.34
CA GLY A 52 -2.90 5.02 -2.07
C GLY A 52 -3.62 3.69 -2.35
N ASN A 53 -2.86 2.59 -2.56
CA ASN A 53 -3.46 1.27 -2.71
C ASN A 53 -4.01 0.72 -1.37
N LEU A 54 -3.41 1.07 -0.24
CA LEU A 54 -3.92 0.76 1.10
C LEU A 54 -5.25 1.47 1.34
N ASP A 55 -5.38 2.75 0.97
CA ASP A 55 -6.64 3.49 1.10
C ASP A 55 -7.77 2.82 0.32
N CYS A 56 -7.50 2.35 -0.90
CA CYS A 56 -8.45 1.53 -1.65
C CYS A 56 -8.78 0.21 -0.96
N ALA A 57 -7.80 -0.46 -0.35
CA ALA A 57 -8.02 -1.70 0.35
C ALA A 57 -8.88 -1.53 1.63
N ILE A 58 -8.72 -0.41 2.34
CA ILE A 58 -9.59 -0.01 3.46
C ILE A 58 -11.03 0.15 2.96
N ARG A 59 -11.21 0.69 1.75
CA ARG A 59 -12.53 0.76 1.06
C ARG A 59 -12.97 -0.56 0.42
N GLY A 60 -12.29 -1.67 0.72
CA GLY A 60 -12.66 -3.02 0.27
C GLY A 60 -12.04 -3.46 -1.08
N HIS A 61 -11.20 -2.65 -1.71
CA HIS A 61 -10.61 -2.90 -3.03
C HIS A 61 -9.10 -3.16 -2.93
N ILE A 62 -8.73 -4.44 -2.79
CA ILE A 62 -7.32 -4.84 -2.69
C ILE A 62 -6.65 -4.76 -4.06
N ILE A 63 -5.50 -4.07 -4.13
CA ILE A 63 -4.64 -3.99 -5.32
C ILE A 63 -3.29 -4.65 -5.00
N PRO A 64 -3.07 -5.91 -5.43
CA PRO A 64 -1.81 -6.61 -5.20
C PRO A 64 -0.62 -5.96 -5.94
N LYS A 65 0.57 -6.00 -5.36
CA LYS A 65 1.80 -5.45 -5.97
C LYS A 65 2.16 -6.14 -7.29
N ARG A 66 2.02 -7.46 -7.34
CA ARG A 66 2.15 -8.25 -8.56
C ARG A 66 0.74 -8.62 -8.99
N ARG A 67 0.17 -7.87 -9.94
CA ARG A 67 -1.02 -8.33 -10.67
C ARG A 67 -0.61 -9.59 -11.41
N MET A 68 -1.22 -10.73 -11.08
CA MET A 68 -1.13 -11.88 -11.96
C MET A 68 -1.95 -11.56 -13.21
N LEU A 69 -1.52 -12.06 -14.37
CA LEU A 69 -2.16 -11.82 -15.66
C LEU A 69 -3.58 -12.43 -15.77
N SER A 70 -4.06 -13.10 -14.74
CA SER A 70 -5.36 -13.76 -14.70
C SER A 70 -6.35 -12.99 -13.84
N LYS A 71 -7.64 -13.23 -14.11
CA LYS A 71 -8.83 -12.61 -13.49
C LYS A 71 -9.01 -12.96 -11.99
N ASP A 72 -7.95 -13.40 -11.32
CA ASP A 72 -8.02 -14.22 -10.10
C ASP A 72 -7.64 -13.45 -8.83
N ILE A 73 -8.32 -12.33 -8.56
CA ILE A 73 -8.51 -11.93 -7.15
C ILE A 73 -9.82 -12.57 -6.67
N GLU A 74 -9.96 -13.89 -6.85
CA GLU A 74 -11.16 -14.61 -6.44
C GLU A 74 -11.27 -14.63 -4.91
N ASN A 75 -10.13 -14.72 -4.21
CA ASN A 75 -10.10 -14.80 -2.74
C ASN A 75 -9.24 -13.69 -2.11
N LYS A 76 -9.89 -12.61 -1.69
CA LYS A 76 -9.25 -11.50 -0.94
C LYS A 76 -8.55 -11.97 0.34
N ALA A 77 -8.98 -13.08 0.97
CA ALA A 77 -8.39 -13.60 2.21
C ALA A 77 -7.01 -14.27 2.00
N GLU A 78 -6.63 -14.53 0.76
CA GLU A 78 -5.27 -15.01 0.42
C GLU A 78 -4.23 -13.91 0.40
N TYR A 79 -4.66 -12.65 0.44
CA TYR A 79 -3.77 -11.50 0.42
C TYR A 79 -3.58 -10.93 1.82
N ALA A 80 -2.34 -10.55 2.11
CA ALA A 80 -1.99 -9.84 3.33
C ALA A 80 -1.03 -8.71 2.98
N ILE A 81 -1.12 -7.63 3.75
CA ILE A 81 -0.31 -6.43 3.57
C ILE A 81 1.02 -6.56 4.27
N CYS A 82 2.11 -6.18 3.61
CA CYS A 82 3.40 -6.04 4.27
C CYS A 82 3.37 -4.87 5.25
N VAL A 83 3.67 -5.12 6.52
CA VAL A 83 3.70 -4.08 7.57
C VAL A 83 4.72 -2.98 7.31
N HIS A 84 5.78 -3.26 6.56
CA HIS A 84 6.84 -2.29 6.27
C HIS A 84 6.50 -1.42 5.05
N CYS A 85 6.29 -2.03 3.88
CA CYS A 85 6.09 -1.26 2.64
C CYS A 85 4.62 -1.02 2.28
N LYS A 86 3.67 -1.56 3.05
CA LYS A 86 2.20 -1.44 2.84
C LYS A 86 1.67 -2.02 1.51
N ALA A 87 2.48 -2.78 0.77
CA ALA A 87 2.01 -3.50 -0.41
C ALA A 87 1.30 -4.81 -0.05
N TYR A 88 0.26 -5.15 -0.81
CA TYR A 88 -0.43 -6.44 -0.70
C TYR A 88 0.27 -7.53 -1.52
N TYR A 89 0.47 -8.68 -0.87
CA TYR A 89 1.04 -9.90 -1.47
C TYR A 89 0.16 -11.10 -1.13
N LYS A 90 0.23 -12.16 -1.95
CA LYS A 90 -0.29 -13.47 -1.52
C LYS A 90 0.45 -13.90 -0.25
N ARG A 91 -0.29 -14.45 0.72
CA ARG A 91 0.24 -14.91 2.03
C ARG A 91 1.45 -15.84 1.86
N LEU A 92 1.41 -16.74 0.86
CA LEU A 92 2.50 -17.66 0.52
C LEU A 92 3.81 -16.96 0.08
N CYS A 93 3.72 -15.75 -0.47
CA CYS A 93 4.90 -14.97 -0.91
C CYS A 93 5.38 -13.97 0.16
N LEU A 94 4.55 -13.66 1.15
CA LEU A 94 4.77 -12.55 2.05
C LEU A 94 6.01 -12.73 2.94
N SER A 95 6.21 -13.93 3.49
CA SER A 95 7.39 -14.21 4.33
C SER A 95 8.70 -14.01 3.58
N ARG A 96 8.77 -14.41 2.29
CA ARG A 96 9.94 -14.18 1.43
C ARG A 96 10.14 -12.70 1.12
N HIS A 97 9.04 -11.98 0.90
CA HIS A 97 9.08 -10.54 0.67
C HIS A 97 9.61 -9.79 1.89
N VAL A 98 9.04 -10.02 3.09
CA VAL A 98 9.42 -9.27 4.30
C VAL A 98 10.90 -9.42 4.64
N LYS A 99 11.48 -10.60 4.41
CA LYS A 99 12.93 -10.83 4.58
C LYS A 99 13.80 -9.89 3.74
N ASN A 100 13.33 -9.50 2.55
CA ASN A 100 14.04 -8.66 1.58
C ASN A 100 13.34 -7.31 1.34
N CYS A 101 12.43 -6.92 2.23
CA CYS A 101 11.63 -5.71 2.02
C CYS A 101 12.54 -4.50 2.18
N PHE A 102 12.60 -3.65 1.15
CA PHE A 102 13.44 -2.45 1.17
C PHE A 102 13.04 -1.44 2.26
N ALA A 103 11.79 -1.48 2.72
CA ALA A 103 11.26 -0.62 3.76
C ALA A 103 11.43 -1.21 5.17
N LYS A 104 12.04 -2.40 5.29
CA LYS A 104 12.30 -3.02 6.59
C LYS A 104 13.57 -2.40 7.18
N THR A 105 13.45 -1.78 8.36
CA THR A 105 14.59 -1.29 9.11
C THR A 105 15.42 -2.47 9.66
N PRO A 106 16.73 -2.55 9.40
CA PRO A 106 17.59 -3.55 10.01
C PRO A 106 17.70 -3.31 11.53
N GLY A 107 17.56 -4.36 12.34
CA GLY A 107 17.95 -4.33 13.77
C GLY A 107 16.88 -3.94 14.79
N ALA A 108 15.59 -3.85 14.43
CA ALA A 108 14.56 -3.38 15.36
C ALA A 108 14.31 -4.31 16.58
N ASP A 109 14.66 -5.59 16.53
CA ASP A 109 14.45 -6.49 17.66
C ASP A 109 15.05 -7.89 17.43
N GLY A 110 15.85 -8.36 18.40
CA GLY A 110 16.37 -9.74 18.47
C GLY A 110 15.29 -10.82 18.67
N ARG A 111 14.01 -10.50 18.38
CA ARG A 111 12.91 -11.45 18.40
C ARG A 111 12.76 -12.13 17.04
N PRO A 112 12.34 -13.40 17.01
CA PRO A 112 12.01 -14.07 15.76
C PRO A 112 10.86 -13.33 15.07
N SER A 113 11.18 -12.64 13.96
CA SER A 113 10.19 -11.97 13.11
C SER A 113 9.16 -13.00 12.63
N ARG A 114 7.89 -12.78 12.95
CA ARG A 114 6.75 -13.55 12.43
C ARG A 114 6.01 -12.71 11.38
N PRO A 115 6.59 -12.50 10.19
CA PRO A 115 6.12 -11.51 9.23
C PRO A 115 4.69 -11.74 8.79
N LEU A 116 4.28 -13.01 8.67
CA LEU A 116 2.92 -13.35 8.26
C LEU A 116 1.89 -13.03 9.35
N SER A 117 2.14 -13.38 10.61
CA SER A 117 1.16 -13.13 11.68
C SER A 117 0.95 -11.62 11.90
N GLU A 118 2.04 -10.85 11.91
CA GLU A 118 1.97 -9.40 12.05
C GLU A 118 1.18 -8.76 10.90
N SER A 119 1.47 -9.20 9.67
CA SER A 119 0.75 -8.75 8.47
C SER A 119 -0.73 -9.12 8.48
N LEU A 120 -1.10 -10.29 9.04
CA LEU A 120 -2.51 -10.70 9.17
C LEU A 120 -3.25 -9.86 10.20
N ILE A 121 -2.63 -9.60 11.35
CA ILE A 121 -3.20 -8.71 12.38
C ILE A 121 -3.42 -7.33 11.76
N TYR A 122 -2.40 -6.77 11.10
CA TYR A 122 -2.52 -5.48 10.44
C TYR A 122 -3.63 -5.48 9.39
N SER A 123 -3.70 -6.51 8.52
CA SER A 123 -4.76 -6.65 7.52
C SER A 123 -6.16 -6.69 8.15
N ALA A 124 -6.32 -7.41 9.26
CA ALA A 124 -7.58 -7.50 9.99
C ALA A 124 -7.98 -6.17 10.62
N CYS A 125 -7.03 -5.44 11.22
CA CYS A 125 -7.27 -4.11 11.78
C CYS A 125 -7.74 -3.12 10.69
N GLN A 126 -7.08 -3.13 9.53
CA GLN A 126 -7.47 -2.27 8.40
C GLN A 126 -8.87 -2.57 7.89
N LYS A 127 -9.22 -3.86 7.78
CA LYS A 127 -10.57 -4.27 7.39
C LYS A 127 -11.61 -3.78 8.40
N LYS A 128 -11.37 -3.97 9.70
CA LYS A 128 -12.27 -3.48 10.76
C LYS A 128 -12.45 -1.96 10.70
N PHE A 129 -11.37 -1.23 10.45
CA PHE A 129 -11.42 0.22 10.30
C PHE A 129 -12.25 0.64 9.08
N GLY A 130 -12.05 0.00 7.93
CA GLY A 130 -12.88 0.22 6.73
C GLY A 130 -14.36 -0.07 6.98
N ASP A 131 -14.67 -1.19 7.65
CA ASP A 131 -16.04 -1.56 8.03
C ASP A 131 -16.68 -0.48 8.94
N LEU A 132 -15.91 0.13 9.85
CA LEU A 132 -16.37 1.24 10.68
C LEU A 132 -16.65 2.51 9.87
N LEU A 133 -15.74 2.90 8.97
CA LEU A 133 -15.94 4.06 8.09
C LEU A 133 -17.21 3.93 7.25
N ASN A 134 -17.46 2.74 6.70
CA ASN A 134 -18.66 2.46 5.93
C ASN A 134 -19.94 2.62 6.76
N LYS A 135 -19.94 2.12 8.00
CA LYS A 135 -21.07 2.29 8.94
C LYS A 135 -21.34 3.75 9.25
N LEU A 136 -20.29 4.55 9.49
CA LEU A 136 -20.41 5.98 9.77
C LEU A 136 -20.96 6.75 8.55
N SER A 137 -20.49 6.43 7.34
CA SER A 137 -21.00 7.00 6.09
C SER A 137 -22.48 6.67 5.85
N ALA A 138 -22.90 5.43 6.12
CA ALA A 138 -24.30 5.02 6.00
C ALA A 138 -25.19 5.75 7.01
N LYS A 139 -24.74 5.92 8.25
CA LYS A 139 -25.49 6.64 9.29
C LYS A 139 -25.74 8.10 8.94
N LYS A 140 -24.76 8.79 8.34
CA LYS A 140 -24.93 10.19 7.89
C LYS A 140 -25.98 10.35 6.78
N ARG A 141 -26.17 9.33 5.93
CA ARG A 141 -27.14 9.36 4.82
C ARG A 141 -28.59 9.14 5.25
N ASN A 142 -28.83 8.61 6.46
CA ASN A 142 -30.16 8.34 6.99
C ASN A 142 -30.68 9.44 7.93
N ILE A 143 -30.02 10.61 7.98
CA ILE A 143 -30.36 11.75 8.84
C ILE A 143 -30.80 12.98 8.01
N CYS A 144 -30.83 12.87 6.68
CA CYS A 144 -31.46 13.82 5.76
C CYS A 144 -32.68 13.15 5.13
#